data_AF-A0AAE6SS45-F1
#
_entry.id   AF-A0AAE6SS45-F1
#
_cell.length_a   1.000
_cell.length_b   1.000
_cell.length_c   1.000
_cell.angle_alpha   90.00
_cell.angle_beta   90.00
_cell.angle_gamma   90.00
#
_symmetry.space_group_name_H-M   'P 1'
#
loop_
_entity.id
_entity.type
_entity.pdbx_description
1 polymer ?
#
loop_
_entity_poly.entity_id
_entity_poly.type
_entity_poly.pdbx_seq_one_letter_code
_entity_poly.pdbx_strand_id
1 'polypeptide(L)'
;MNKSAMWVFTVSAICMSVTAHAEDAAEKAFTDELLECAAYYQISSEAIAAMNAPQMKAVGDRLKTSAIDAVAIAGKYRAPEQVEKDVVAAKQKQIDKLAGSNNLGALMSKYKDSCKSIVTDPQKRLDYWVMATM
;
A
#
# COMPACT_ATOMS: atom_id res chain seq x y z
N MET A 1 35.52 4.09 60.06
CA MET A 1 35.04 2.69 59.93
C MET A 1 33.91 2.67 58.90
N ASN A 2 34.06 1.77 57.92
CA ASN A 2 33.26 1.58 56.71
C ASN A 2 31.74 1.53 56.95
N LYS A 3 30.96 2.00 55.96
CA LYS A 3 30.25 1.12 55.02
C LYS A 3 29.50 1.92 53.94
N SER A 4 29.99 1.81 52.71
CA SER A 4 29.29 2.16 51.48
C SER A 4 28.03 1.31 51.33
N ALA A 5 26.87 1.93 51.12
CA ALA A 5 25.67 1.23 50.67
C ALA A 5 25.42 1.62 49.21
N MET A 6 25.95 0.77 48.33
CA MET A 6 25.79 0.80 46.89
C MET A 6 24.34 0.44 46.55
N TRP A 7 23.55 1.42 46.09
CA TRP A 7 22.22 1.16 45.55
C TRP A 7 22.36 0.72 44.09
N VAL A 8 22.05 -0.55 43.84
CA VAL A 8 22.03 -1.17 42.51
C VAL A 8 20.83 -0.63 41.74
N PHE A 9 21.09 0.14 40.67
CA PHE A 9 20.09 0.46 39.66
C PHE A 9 19.76 -0.80 38.86
N THR A 10 18.63 -1.43 39.16
CA THR A 10 18.09 -2.54 38.36
C THR A 10 17.49 -1.97 37.08
N VAL A 11 18.27 -1.96 35.99
CA VAL A 11 17.77 -1.66 34.64
C VAL A 11 17.01 -2.88 34.14
N SER A 12 15.68 -2.88 34.31
CA SER A 12 14.80 -3.84 33.62
C SER A 12 14.73 -3.45 32.15
N ALA A 13 15.49 -4.15 31.30
CA ALA A 13 15.33 -4.11 29.85
C ALA A 13 14.05 -4.88 29.47
N ILE A 14 12.96 -4.13 29.26
CA ILE A 14 11.73 -4.67 28.65
C ILE A 14 12.00 -4.78 27.15
N CYS A 15 12.33 -5.99 26.68
CA CYS A 15 12.31 -6.30 25.26
C CYS A 15 10.85 -6.29 24.78
N MET A 16 10.41 -5.19 24.18
CA MET A 16 9.18 -5.16 23.39
C MET A 16 9.45 -5.93 22.10
N SER A 17 9.13 -7.23 22.09
CA SER A 17 9.09 -8.02 20.86
C SER A 17 7.96 -7.49 19.99
N VAL A 18 8.29 -6.64 19.02
CA VAL A 18 7.39 -6.30 17.92
C VAL A 18 7.13 -7.62 17.18
N THR A 19 5.91 -8.13 17.27
CA THR A 19 5.49 -9.29 16.47
C THR A 19 5.37 -8.82 15.03
N ALA A 20 6.48 -8.88 14.29
CA ALA A 20 6.44 -8.89 12.84
C ALA A 20 5.75 -10.20 12.43
N HIS A 21 4.42 -10.16 12.30
CA HIS A 21 3.68 -11.24 11.67
C HIS A 21 4.17 -11.30 10.23
N ALA A 22 4.83 -12.40 9.86
CA ALA A 22 5.14 -12.65 8.47
C ALA A 22 3.81 -12.82 7.72
N GLU A 23 3.57 -11.99 6.69
CA GLU A 23 2.43 -12.14 5.80
C GLU A 23 2.39 -13.58 5.27
N ASP A 24 1.22 -14.22 5.33
CA ASP A 24 1.03 -15.48 4.62
C ASP A 24 0.98 -15.24 3.10
N ALA A 25 0.97 -16.32 2.30
CA ALA A 25 1.00 -16.20 0.85
C ALA A 25 -0.20 -15.44 0.27
N ALA A 26 -1.39 -15.59 0.87
CA ALA A 26 -2.61 -14.93 0.43
C ALA A 26 -2.60 -13.45 0.79
N GLU A 27 -2.26 -13.14 2.05
CA GLU A 27 -2.08 -11.77 2.54
C GLU A 27 -1.02 -11.04 1.73
N LYS A 28 0.08 -11.70 1.39
CA LYS A 28 1.12 -11.13 0.55
C LYS A 28 0.63 -10.81 -0.85
N ALA A 29 -0.06 -11.75 -1.52
CA ALA A 29 -0.57 -11.53 -2.87
C ALA A 29 -1.65 -10.43 -2.90
N PHE A 30 -2.54 -10.42 -1.90
CA PHE A 30 -3.54 -9.40 -1.69
C PHE A 30 -2.93 -8.01 -1.46
N THR A 31 -1.91 -7.95 -0.60
CA THR A 31 -1.18 -6.71 -0.30
C THR A 31 -0.43 -6.21 -1.53
N ASP A 32 0.25 -7.07 -2.26
CA ASP A 32 0.95 -6.70 -3.50
C ASP A 32 -0.03 -6.13 -4.54
N GLU A 33 -1.24 -6.70 -4.66
CA GLU A 33 -2.27 -6.17 -5.56
C GLU A 33 -2.78 -4.79 -5.09
N LEU A 34 -3.02 -4.59 -3.79
CA LEU A 34 -3.38 -3.27 -3.25
C LEU A 34 -2.33 -2.21 -3.55
N LEU A 35 -1.05 -2.56 -3.49
CA LEU A 35 0.06 -1.65 -3.77
C LEU A 35 0.13 -1.30 -5.27
N GLU A 36 -0.11 -2.28 -6.16
CA GLU A 36 -0.28 -1.99 -7.60
C GLU A 36 -1.49 -1.07 -7.85
N CYS A 37 -2.58 -1.23 -7.08
CA CYS A 37 -3.75 -0.37 -7.18
C CYS A 37 -3.53 1.04 -6.65
N ALA A 38 -2.83 1.19 -5.52
CA ALA A 38 -2.41 2.50 -5.01
C ALA A 38 -1.57 3.25 -6.04
N ALA A 39 -0.58 2.57 -6.64
CA ALA A 39 0.26 3.12 -7.71
C ALA A 39 -0.58 3.56 -8.93
N TYR A 40 -1.49 2.72 -9.40
CA TYR A 40 -2.39 3.03 -10.51
C TYR A 40 -3.23 4.28 -10.23
N TYR A 41 -3.82 4.36 -9.04
CA TYR A 41 -4.63 5.51 -8.63
C TYR A 41 -3.82 6.79 -8.52
N GLN A 42 -2.59 6.73 -7.99
CA GLN A 42 -1.67 7.88 -7.95
C GLN A 42 -1.36 8.38 -9.35
N ILE A 43 -0.88 7.50 -10.24
CA ILE A 43 -0.56 7.86 -11.64
C ILE A 43 -1.78 8.46 -12.34
N SER A 44 -2.95 7.84 -12.17
CA SER A 44 -4.19 8.30 -12.81
C SER A 44 -4.65 9.65 -12.29
N SER A 45 -4.56 9.88 -10.97
CA SER A 45 -4.93 11.16 -10.37
C SER A 45 -3.98 12.29 -10.80
N GLU A 46 -2.68 12.02 -10.88
CA GLU A 46 -1.65 12.96 -11.34
C GLU A 46 -1.83 13.30 -12.82
N ALA A 47 -2.10 12.28 -13.65
CA ALA A 47 -2.38 12.48 -15.06
C ALA A 47 -3.62 13.36 -15.27
N ILE A 48 -4.72 13.10 -14.55
CA ILE A 48 -5.93 13.94 -14.61
C ILE A 48 -5.66 15.37 -14.14
N ALA A 49 -4.90 15.56 -13.07
CA ALA A 49 -4.54 16.88 -12.58
C ALA A 49 -3.72 17.66 -13.62
N ALA A 50 -2.76 17.00 -14.28
CA ALA A 50 -1.93 17.59 -15.32
C ALA A 50 -2.71 18.01 -16.58
N MET A 51 -3.89 17.43 -16.83
CA MET A 51 -4.76 17.83 -17.94
C MET A 51 -5.35 19.24 -17.77
N ASN A 52 -5.26 19.84 -16.57
CA ASN A 52 -5.83 21.16 -16.26
C ASN A 52 -7.30 21.33 -16.70
N ALA A 53 -8.08 20.26 -16.57
CA ALA A 53 -9.49 20.19 -16.97
C ALA A 53 -10.42 20.29 -15.75
N PRO A 54 -11.06 21.45 -15.46
CA PRO A 54 -11.83 21.65 -14.23
C PRO A 54 -12.95 20.63 -14.01
N GLN A 55 -13.59 20.18 -15.08
CA GLN A 55 -14.64 19.16 -15.06
C GLN A 55 -14.15 17.78 -14.59
N MET A 56 -12.85 17.50 -14.70
CA MET A 56 -12.25 16.24 -14.27
C MET A 56 -11.66 16.32 -12.85
N LYS A 57 -11.65 17.50 -12.21
CA LYS A 57 -11.07 17.67 -10.86
C LYS A 57 -11.65 16.68 -9.85
N ALA A 58 -12.98 16.55 -9.80
CA ALA A 58 -13.64 15.62 -8.90
C ALA A 58 -13.28 14.15 -9.17
N VAL A 59 -12.93 13.80 -10.41
CA VAL A 59 -12.44 12.45 -10.75
C VAL A 59 -11.04 12.25 -10.18
N GLY A 60 -10.13 13.21 -10.42
CA GLY A 60 -8.77 13.19 -9.87
C GLY A 60 -8.76 13.09 -8.34
N ASP A 61 -9.59 13.89 -7.67
CA ASP A 61 -9.72 13.87 -6.21
C ASP A 61 -10.20 12.50 -5.69
N ARG A 62 -11.20 11.88 -6.36
CA ARG A 62 -11.66 10.54 -5.99
C ARG A 62 -10.57 9.48 -6.15
N LEU A 63 -9.80 9.52 -7.23
CA LEU A 63 -8.70 8.58 -7.45
C LEU A 63 -7.61 8.77 -6.39
N LYS A 64 -7.31 10.01 -6.00
CA LYS A 64 -6.39 10.28 -4.90
C LYS A 64 -6.87 9.65 -3.58
N THR A 65 -8.17 9.75 -3.27
CA THR A 65 -8.76 9.06 -2.12
C THR A 65 -8.62 7.54 -2.25
N SER A 66 -8.94 6.95 -3.41
CA SER A 66 -8.78 5.50 -3.62
C SER A 66 -7.34 5.02 -3.47
N ALA A 67 -6.35 5.85 -3.81
CA ALA A 67 -4.94 5.53 -3.53
C ALA A 67 -4.66 5.47 -2.03
N ILE A 68 -5.18 6.43 -1.26
CA ILE A 68 -5.04 6.48 0.21
C ILE A 68 -5.73 5.27 0.84
N ASP A 69 -6.93 4.92 0.39
CA ASP A 69 -7.68 3.77 0.90
C ASP A 69 -6.92 2.46 0.63
N ALA A 70 -6.38 2.28 -0.57
CA ALA A 70 -5.59 1.09 -0.91
C ALA A 70 -4.34 0.95 -0.02
N VAL A 71 -3.63 2.05 0.24
CA VAL A 71 -2.48 2.09 1.17
C VAL A 71 -2.91 1.76 2.60
N ALA A 72 -4.03 2.32 3.06
CA ALA A 72 -4.55 2.07 4.40
C ALA A 72 -4.97 0.60 4.60
N ILE A 73 -5.52 -0.05 3.56
CA ILE A 73 -5.85 -1.48 3.62
C ILE A 73 -4.56 -2.30 3.62
N ALA A 74 -3.58 -1.99 2.77
CA ALA A 74 -2.30 -2.70 2.72
C ALA A 74 -1.54 -2.61 4.06
N GLY A 75 -1.59 -1.46 4.73
CA GLY A 75 -0.98 -1.24 6.05
C GLY A 75 -1.55 -2.08 7.20
N LYS A 76 -2.64 -2.83 6.97
CA LYS A 76 -3.15 -3.81 7.93
C LYS A 76 -2.33 -5.11 7.94
N TYR A 77 -1.63 -5.40 6.84
CA TYR A 77 -0.91 -6.65 6.61
C TYR A 77 0.60 -6.43 6.52
N ARG A 78 1.03 -5.24 6.06
CA ARG A 78 2.42 -4.86 5.87
C ARG A 78 2.83 -3.69 6.75
N ALA A 79 4.07 -3.71 7.23
CA ALA A 79 4.63 -2.59 7.99
C ALA A 79 4.55 -1.27 7.20
N PRO A 80 4.15 -0.14 7.83
CA PRO A 80 3.95 1.13 7.13
C PRO A 80 5.15 1.58 6.30
N GLU A 81 6.37 1.45 6.82
CA GLU A 81 7.59 1.86 6.13
C GLU A 81 7.86 1.00 4.88
N GLN A 82 7.41 -0.25 4.89
CA GLN A 82 7.51 -1.14 3.74
C GLN A 82 6.42 -0.87 2.73
N VAL A 83 5.18 -0.58 3.18
CA VAL A 83 4.09 -0.13 2.30
C VAL A 83 4.50 1.09 1.48
N GLU A 84 5.06 2.12 2.13
CA GLU A 84 5.50 3.34 1.44
C GLU A 84 6.54 3.04 0.35
N LYS A 85 7.54 2.22 0.67
CA LYS A 85 8.57 1.79 -0.29
C LYS A 85 7.97 1.02 -1.45
N ASP A 86 7.06 0.09 -1.17
CA ASP A 86 6.51 -0.78 -2.19
C ASP A 86 5.52 -0.05 -3.10
N VAL A 87 4.77 0.93 -2.60
CA VAL A 87 3.94 1.82 -3.45
C VAL A 87 4.82 2.58 -4.43
N VAL A 88 5.94 3.15 -3.95
CA VAL A 88 6.88 3.88 -4.82
C VAL A 88 7.47 2.95 -5.88
N ALA A 89 7.87 1.74 -5.49
CA ALA A 89 8.38 0.74 -6.42
C ALA A 89 7.33 0.29 -7.45
N ALA A 90 6.09 0.05 -7.01
CA ALA A 90 4.98 -0.31 -7.89
C ALA A 90 4.65 0.82 -8.87
N LYS A 91 4.66 2.06 -8.41
CA LYS A 91 4.47 3.26 -9.25
C LYS A 91 5.56 3.36 -10.31
N GLN A 92 6.83 3.24 -9.93
CA GLN A 92 7.93 3.29 -10.88
C GLN A 92 7.82 2.16 -11.91
N LYS A 93 7.53 0.92 -11.48
CA LYS A 93 7.33 -0.23 -12.35
C LYS A 93 6.18 -0.02 -13.36
N GLN A 94 5.10 0.64 -12.95
CA GLN A 94 4.00 0.97 -13.86
C GLN A 94 4.40 2.08 -14.86
N ILE A 95 5.12 3.11 -14.41
CA ILE A 95 5.66 4.18 -15.27
C ILE A 95 6.64 3.62 -16.31
N ASP A 96 7.55 2.73 -15.90
CA ASP A 96 8.53 2.12 -16.80
C ASP A 96 7.84 1.31 -17.91
N LYS A 97 6.75 0.60 -17.56
CA LYS A 97 5.92 -0.14 -18.53
C LYS A 97 5.16 0.75 -19.50
N LEU A 98 4.92 2.01 -19.14
CA LEU A 98 4.32 2.99 -20.05
C LEU A 98 5.31 3.50 -21.10
N ALA A 99 6.62 3.22 -20.96
CA ALA A 99 7.68 3.59 -21.90
C ALA A 99 7.63 5.08 -22.32
N GLY A 100 7.29 5.97 -21.39
CA GLY A 100 7.17 7.42 -21.63
C GLY A 100 5.92 7.85 -22.41
N SER A 101 5.04 6.91 -22.79
CA SER A 101 3.72 7.27 -23.30
C SER A 101 2.80 7.67 -22.14
N ASN A 102 2.07 8.78 -22.28
CA ASN A 102 0.97 9.14 -21.36
C ASN A 102 -0.26 8.21 -21.58
N ASN A 103 -0.04 6.92 -21.85
CA ASN A 103 -1.09 5.98 -22.19
C ASN A 103 -1.83 5.48 -20.93
N LEU A 104 -2.55 6.41 -20.31
CA LEU A 104 -3.44 6.15 -19.19
C LEU A 104 -4.50 5.08 -19.56
N GLY A 105 -4.88 4.98 -20.84
CA GLY A 105 -5.82 3.97 -21.32
C GLY A 105 -5.37 2.53 -21.07
N ALA A 106 -4.08 2.23 -21.26
CA ALA A 106 -3.52 0.91 -20.97
C ALA A 106 -3.55 0.57 -19.48
N LEU A 107 -3.21 1.54 -18.62
CA LEU A 107 -3.33 1.38 -17.17
C LEU A 107 -4.78 1.16 -16.75
N MET A 108 -5.70 1.98 -17.24
CA MET A 108 -7.13 1.85 -16.96
C MET A 108 -7.66 0.49 -17.38
N SER A 109 -7.33 0.01 -18.59
CA SER A 109 -7.78 -1.30 -19.06
C SER A 109 -7.30 -2.45 -18.17
N LYS A 110 -6.13 -2.32 -17.54
CA LYS A 110 -5.56 -3.38 -16.71
C LYS A 110 -6.05 -3.32 -15.27
N TYR A 111 -6.17 -2.13 -14.70
CA TYR A 111 -6.29 -1.94 -13.26
C TYR A 111 -7.66 -1.43 -12.81
N LYS A 112 -8.43 -0.75 -13.66
CA LYS A 112 -9.63 -0.01 -13.23
C LYS A 112 -10.63 -0.88 -12.46
N ASP A 113 -10.98 -2.04 -12.99
CA ASP A 113 -12.06 -2.86 -12.44
C ASP A 113 -11.58 -3.70 -11.24
N SER A 114 -10.40 -4.31 -11.33
CA SER A 114 -9.79 -5.05 -10.22
C SER A 114 -9.51 -4.13 -9.03
N CYS A 115 -8.93 -2.96 -9.27
CA CYS A 115 -8.61 -2.01 -8.20
C CYS A 115 -9.85 -1.40 -7.56
N LYS A 116 -10.91 -1.17 -8.34
CA LYS A 116 -12.20 -0.79 -7.75
C LYS A 116 -12.69 -1.91 -6.83
N SER A 117 -12.69 -3.15 -7.31
CA SER A 117 -13.20 -4.30 -6.54
C SER A 117 -12.45 -4.51 -5.23
N ILE A 118 -11.11 -4.50 -5.26
CA ILE A 118 -10.28 -4.79 -4.07
C ILE A 118 -10.43 -3.71 -2.99
N VAL A 119 -10.62 -2.44 -3.37
CA VAL A 119 -10.82 -1.36 -2.39
C VAL A 119 -12.25 -1.35 -1.86
N THR A 120 -13.25 -1.66 -2.70
CA THR A 120 -14.66 -1.65 -2.26
C THR A 120 -15.06 -2.88 -1.45
N ASP A 121 -14.43 -4.03 -1.72
CA ASP A 121 -14.71 -5.30 -1.05
C ASP A 121 -13.40 -6.06 -0.79
N PRO A 122 -12.56 -5.55 0.14
CA PRO A 122 -11.24 -6.10 0.40
C PRO A 122 -11.30 -7.53 0.93
N GLN A 123 -12.30 -7.85 1.75
CA GLN A 123 -12.44 -9.20 2.31
C GLN A 123 -12.70 -10.23 1.21
N LYS A 124 -13.65 -9.96 0.30
CA LYS A 124 -13.91 -10.86 -0.82
C LYS A 124 -12.69 -11.07 -1.70
N ARG A 125 -11.86 -10.03 -1.87
CA ARG A 125 -10.65 -10.15 -2.67
C ARG A 125 -9.52 -10.88 -1.93
N LEU A 126 -9.43 -10.74 -0.61
CA LEU A 126 -8.54 -11.56 0.21
C LEU A 126 -8.96 -13.04 0.15
N ASP A 127 -10.26 -13.34 0.26
CA ASP A 127 -10.78 -14.71 0.17
C ASP A 127 -10.42 -15.36 -1.18
N TYR A 128 -10.45 -14.59 -2.28
CA TYR A 128 -9.95 -15.05 -3.58
C TYR A 128 -8.47 -15.48 -3.50
N TRP A 129 -7.62 -14.67 -2.85
CA TRP A 129 -6.20 -15.00 -2.73
C TRP A 129 -5.98 -16.21 -1.85
N VAL A 130 -6.72 -16.36 -0.75
CA VAL A 130 -6.71 -17.58 0.07
C VAL A 130 -6.96 -18.82 -0.78
N MET A 131 -7.96 -18.77 -1.67
CA MET A 131 -8.23 -19.87 -2.59
C MET A 131 -7.18 -20.05 -3.68
N ALA A 132 -6.59 -18.96 -4.19
CA ALA A 132 -5.65 -18.98 -5.29
C ALA A 132 -4.21 -19.33 -4.88
N THR A 133 -3.86 -19.18 -3.59
CA THR A 133 -2.54 -19.50 -3.04
C THR A 133 -2.52 -20.77 -2.20
N MET A 134 -3.66 -21.48 -2.10
CA MET A 134 -3.75 -22.82 -1.51
C MET A 134 -3.05 -23.88 -2.37
#